data_AF-A0A1Q4DR49-F1
#
_entry.id   AF-A0A1Q4DR49-F1
#
_cell.length_a   1.000
_cell.length_b   1.000
_cell.length_c   1.000
_cell.angle_alpha   90.00
_cell.angle_beta   90.00
_cell.angle_gamma   90.00
#
_symmetry.space_group_name_H-M   'P 1'
#
loop_
_entity.id
_entity.type
_entity.pdbx_description
1 polymer ?
#
loop_
_entity_poly.entity_id
_entity_poly.type
_entity_poly.pdbx_seq_one_letter_code
_entity_poly.pdbx_strand_id
1 'polypeptide(L)'
;VPIRAIGQVFTMNMHQDALGDYRMVNSVTALVPDARIGWAPKMDPTCELAGKLGDMDASGHTFTYDLREVEGGTEVTQTYEWMSVKDEEFLKMFPLVSEEQLAGTLDRIESAVS
;
A
#
# COMPACT_ATOMS: atom_id res chain seq x y z
N VAL A 1 0.97 -0.14 18.07
CA VAL A 1 1.52 1.21 18.38
C VAL A 1 1.26 2.13 17.19
N PRO A 2 0.95 3.41 17.40
CA PRO A 2 0.76 4.36 16.31
C PRO A 2 2.01 4.49 15.43
N ILE A 3 1.81 4.88 14.16
CA ILE A 3 2.90 5.24 13.25
C ILE A 3 3.43 6.63 13.65
N ARG A 4 4.75 6.75 13.80
CA ARG A 4 5.40 7.98 14.33
C ARG A 4 6.64 8.44 13.54
N ALA A 5 7.18 7.61 12.66
CA ALA A 5 8.39 7.95 11.92
C ALA A 5 8.45 7.26 10.56
N ILE A 6 9.16 7.90 9.63
CA ILE A 6 9.64 7.27 8.39
C ILE A 6 10.57 6.11 8.76
N GLY A 7 10.50 5.02 8.00
CA GLY A 7 11.23 3.77 8.25
C GLY A 7 10.56 2.86 9.28
N GLN A 8 9.52 3.31 9.99
CA GLN A 8 8.73 2.42 10.85
C GLN A 8 8.03 1.36 9.99
N VAL A 9 7.97 0.13 10.49
CA VAL A 9 7.36 -1.01 9.80
C VAL A 9 6.04 -1.37 10.46
N PHE A 10 5.03 -1.69 9.65
CA PHE A 10 3.79 -2.32 10.09
C PHE A 10 3.42 -3.46 9.14
N THR A 11 2.75 -4.48 9.67
CA THR A 11 2.34 -5.65 8.88
C THR A 11 0.84 -5.65 8.66
N MET A 12 0.41 -6.08 7.48
CA MET A 12 -1.00 -6.30 7.15
C MET A 12 -1.21 -7.75 6.75
N ASN A 13 -2.12 -8.44 7.43
CA ASN A 13 -2.65 -9.71 6.95
C ASN A 13 -3.69 -9.40 5.88
N MET A 14 -3.53 -10.02 4.72
CA MET A 14 -4.32 -9.80 3.52
C MET A 14 -4.99 -11.10 3.12
N HIS A 15 -6.15 -10.99 2.49
CA HIS A 15 -6.81 -12.11 1.84
C HIS A 15 -7.17 -11.69 0.42
N GLN A 16 -6.93 -12.57 -0.54
CA GLN A 16 -7.50 -12.46 -1.88
C GLN A 16 -7.91 -13.85 -2.34
N ASP A 17 -9.15 -14.00 -2.84
CA ASP A 17 -9.73 -15.31 -3.15
C ASP A 17 -8.81 -16.20 -4.02
N ALA A 18 -8.09 -15.61 -4.97
CA ALA A 18 -7.16 -16.32 -5.85
C ALA A 18 -5.82 -16.67 -5.21
N LEU A 19 -5.37 -15.92 -4.20
CA LEU A 19 -4.06 -16.06 -3.56
C LEU A 19 -4.13 -16.71 -2.18
N GLY A 20 -5.31 -16.72 -1.55
CA GLY A 20 -5.51 -17.08 -0.16
C GLY A 20 -5.03 -15.98 0.79
N ASP A 21 -4.68 -16.40 2.02
CA ASP A 21 -4.12 -15.51 3.03
C ASP A 21 -2.62 -15.26 2.78
N TYR A 22 -2.21 -14.00 2.86
CA TYR A 22 -0.81 -13.60 2.79
C TYR A 22 -0.53 -12.40 3.69
N ARG A 23 0.75 -12.11 3.94
CA ARG A 23 1.15 -10.99 4.79
C ARG A 23 2.05 -10.03 4.03
N MET A 24 1.74 -8.74 4.14
CA MET A 24 2.57 -7.66 3.62
C MET A 24 3.29 -6.97 4.78
N VAL A 25 4.59 -6.72 4.60
CA VAL A 25 5.43 -5.92 5.48
C VAL A 25 5.58 -4.54 4.84
N ASN A 26 5.00 -3.52 5.46
CA ASN A 26 4.95 -2.17 4.93
C ASN A 26 5.94 -1.28 5.68
N SER A 27 6.81 -0.59 4.94
CA SER A 27 7.73 0.40 5.51
C SER A 27 7.19 1.81 5.24
N VAL A 28 7.09 2.64 6.26
CA VAL A 28 6.64 4.04 6.11
C VAL A 28 7.68 4.83 5.32
N THR A 29 7.28 5.42 4.19
CA THR A 29 8.16 6.19 3.29
C THR A 29 7.94 7.70 3.42
N ALA A 30 6.75 8.12 3.83
CA ALA A 30 6.43 9.51 4.09
C ALA A 30 5.54 9.61 5.33
N LEU A 31 5.78 10.62 6.15
CA LEU A 31 4.91 10.96 7.28
C LEU A 31 4.98 12.47 7.53
N VAL A 32 3.88 13.14 7.25
CA VAL A 32 3.61 14.51 7.70
C VAL A 32 2.32 14.42 8.52
N PRO A 33 2.37 14.64 9.86
CA PRO A 33 1.19 14.57 10.70
C PRO A 33 0.02 15.33 10.10
N ASP A 34 -1.16 14.70 10.08
CA ASP A 34 -2.43 15.23 9.58
C ASP A 34 -2.49 15.62 8.09
N ALA A 35 -1.40 15.42 7.32
CA ALA A 35 -1.33 15.86 5.93
C ALA A 35 -0.85 14.79 4.95
N ARG A 36 0.01 13.85 5.38
CA ARG A 36 0.53 12.81 4.47
C ARG A 36 0.98 11.55 5.19
N ILE A 37 0.64 10.41 4.62
CA ILE A 37 1.28 9.14 4.94
C ILE A 37 1.58 8.36 3.66
N GLY A 38 2.78 7.80 3.56
CA GLY A 38 3.19 6.92 2.47
C GLY A 38 3.83 5.66 2.99
N TRP A 39 3.67 4.55 2.27
CA TRP A 39 4.29 3.29 2.61
C TRP A 39 4.68 2.47 1.38
N ALA A 40 5.76 1.72 1.52
CA ALA A 40 6.24 0.75 0.55
C ALA A 40 5.90 -0.66 1.06
N PRO A 41 4.96 -1.37 0.41
CA PRO A 41 4.71 -2.77 0.69
C PRO A 41 5.84 -3.66 0.19
N LYS A 42 6.08 -4.76 0.92
CA LYS A 42 6.89 -5.90 0.49
C LYS A 42 6.21 -7.18 0.97
N MET A 43 6.20 -8.22 0.15
CA MET A 43 5.71 -9.53 0.57
C MET A 43 6.53 -10.03 1.76
N ASP A 44 5.86 -10.55 2.78
CA ASP A 44 6.56 -11.19 3.88
C ASP A 44 7.29 -12.45 3.39
N PRO A 45 8.63 -12.55 3.51
CA PRO A 45 9.37 -13.70 3.01
C PRO A 45 9.00 -15.02 3.70
N THR A 46 8.31 -14.99 4.85
CA THR A 46 7.90 -16.20 5.56
C THR A 46 6.55 -16.74 5.11
N CYS A 47 5.81 -16.06 4.22
CA CYS A 47 4.51 -16.55 3.75
C CYS A 47 4.67 -17.52 2.57
N GLU A 48 3.73 -18.46 2.40
CA GLU A 48 3.78 -19.44 1.30
C GLU A 48 3.82 -18.80 -0.08
N LEU A 49 3.14 -17.65 -0.23
CA LEU A 49 3.10 -16.90 -1.48
C LEU A 49 4.47 -16.32 -1.86
N ALA A 50 5.34 -15.98 -0.89
CA ALA A 50 6.69 -15.51 -1.16
C ALA A 50 7.53 -16.59 -1.87
N GLY A 51 7.34 -17.87 -1.51
CA GLY A 51 7.98 -18.98 -2.21
C GLY A 51 7.58 -19.11 -3.67
N LYS A 52 6.38 -18.63 -4.04
CA LYS A 52 5.91 -18.61 -5.45
C LYS A 52 6.49 -17.46 -6.27
N LEU A 53 6.98 -16.40 -5.63
CA LEU A 53 7.66 -15.28 -6.30
C LEU A 53 9.08 -15.66 -6.74
N GLY A 54 9.67 -16.70 -6.17
CA GLY A 54 11.04 -17.12 -6.48
C GLY A 54 12.03 -15.99 -6.19
N ASP A 55 12.87 -15.67 -7.17
CA ASP A 55 13.89 -14.61 -7.09
C ASP A 55 13.38 -13.22 -7.48
N MET A 56 12.08 -13.07 -7.80
CA MET A 56 11.50 -11.79 -8.22
C MET A 56 11.52 -10.77 -7.09
N ASP A 57 12.07 -9.58 -7.35
CA ASP A 57 12.02 -8.46 -6.40
C ASP A 57 10.70 -7.68 -6.54
N ALA A 58 9.69 -8.12 -5.79
CA ALA A 58 8.38 -7.48 -5.71
C ALA A 58 8.37 -6.21 -4.82
N SER A 59 9.31 -5.30 -5.03
CA SER A 59 9.45 -4.05 -4.27
C SER A 59 9.57 -2.82 -5.18
N GLY A 60 9.58 -1.62 -4.58
CA GLY A 60 9.73 -0.35 -5.30
C GLY A 60 8.44 0.32 -5.73
N HIS A 61 7.29 -0.29 -5.47
CA HIS A 61 5.99 0.39 -5.54
C HIS A 61 5.59 0.99 -4.19
N THR A 62 4.81 2.07 -4.21
CA THR A 62 4.37 2.77 -3.00
C THR A 62 2.91 3.19 -3.08
N PHE A 63 2.30 3.32 -1.91
CA PHE A 63 1.02 3.99 -1.74
C PHE A 63 1.24 5.27 -0.95
N THR A 64 0.47 6.31 -1.27
CA THR A 64 0.40 7.54 -0.49
C THR A 64 -1.05 7.97 -0.30
N TYR A 65 -1.35 8.46 0.90
CA TYR A 65 -2.48 9.36 1.14
C TYR A 65 -1.97 10.76 1.42
N ASP A 66 -2.42 11.71 0.62
CA ASP A 66 -2.32 13.14 0.89
C ASP A 66 -3.68 13.63 1.39
N LEU A 67 -3.70 14.32 2.52
CA LEU A 67 -4.89 14.79 3.22
C LEU A 67 -4.90 16.31 3.20
N ARG A 68 -6.03 16.88 2.79
CA ARG A 68 -6.24 18.34 2.79
C ARG A 68 -7.52 18.66 3.54
N GLU A 69 -7.41 19.52 4.55
CA GLU A 69 -8.57 20.05 5.24
C GLU A 69 -9.42 20.89 4.28
N VAL A 70 -10.73 20.65 4.30
CA VAL A 70 -11.73 21.39 3.53
C VAL A 70 -12.90 21.76 4.44
N GLU A 71 -13.74 22.70 4.01
CA GLU A 71 -14.94 23.04 4.78
C GLU A 71 -15.82 21.78 4.96
N GLY A 72 -16.05 21.39 6.22
CA GLY A 72 -16.89 20.24 6.55
C GLY A 72 -16.21 18.88 6.45
N GLY A 73 -14.90 18.78 6.22
CA GLY A 73 -14.23 17.48 6.24
C GLY A 73 -12.76 17.47 5.77
N THR A 74 -12.36 16.36 5.18
CA THR A 74 -11.01 16.14 4.66
C THR A 74 -11.09 15.56 3.27
N GLU A 75 -10.43 16.20 2.32
CA GLU A 75 -10.18 15.63 1.01
C GLU A 75 -8.99 14.68 1.10
N VAL A 76 -9.14 13.45 0.61
CA VAL A 76 -8.11 12.43 0.61
C VAL A 76 -7.75 12.08 -0.83
N THR A 77 -6.49 12.27 -1.20
CA THR A 77 -5.94 11.82 -2.48
C THR A 77 -5.13 10.56 -2.25
N GLN A 78 -5.53 9.45 -2.88
CA GLN A 78 -4.72 8.23 -2.93
C GLN A 78 -3.86 8.21 -4.19
N THR A 79 -2.57 7.97 -4.03
CA THR A 79 -1.63 7.71 -5.14
C THR A 79 -1.07 6.31 -5.02
N TYR A 80 -1.11 5.56 -6.11
CA TYR A 80 -0.40 4.29 -6.27
C TYR A 80 0.64 4.44 -7.38
N GLU A 81 1.92 4.29 -7.04
CA GLU A 81 3.02 4.50 -7.99
C GLU A 81 4.05 3.37 -7.92
N TRP A 82 4.72 3.13 -9.04
CA TRP A 82 5.67 2.03 -9.21
C TRP A 82 6.88 2.43 -10.06
N MET A 83 7.18 3.73 -10.11
CA MET A 83 8.31 4.23 -10.91
C MET A 83 9.68 3.76 -10.36
N SER A 84 9.71 3.35 -9.10
CA SER A 84 10.92 2.83 -8.45
C SER A 84 11.07 1.31 -8.54
N VAL A 85 10.11 0.58 -9.14
CA VAL A 85 10.24 -0.86 -9.41
C VAL A 85 11.42 -1.09 -10.36
N LYS A 86 12.27 -2.07 -10.02
CA LYS A 86 13.49 -2.40 -10.78
C LYS A 86 13.46 -3.78 -11.44
N ASP A 87 12.67 -4.69 -10.91
CA ASP A 87 12.49 -6.02 -11.48
C ASP A 87 11.59 -5.95 -12.73
N GLU A 88 12.12 -6.40 -13.87
CA GLU A 88 11.42 -6.31 -15.15
C GLU A 88 10.21 -7.25 -15.23
N GLU A 89 10.25 -8.42 -14.58
CA GLU A 89 9.12 -9.35 -14.57
C GLU A 89 8.02 -8.84 -13.65
N PHE A 90 8.39 -8.26 -12.50
CA PHE A 90 7.41 -7.62 -11.62
C PHE A 90 6.75 -6.42 -12.30
N LEU A 91 7.51 -5.60 -13.04
CA LEU A 91 6.98 -4.43 -13.74
C LEU A 91 5.88 -4.81 -14.77
N LYS A 92 5.98 -5.98 -15.41
CA LYS A 92 4.95 -6.48 -16.36
C LYS A 92 3.61 -6.79 -15.69
N MET A 93 3.58 -6.94 -14.37
CA MET A 93 2.36 -7.22 -13.61
C MET A 93 1.54 -5.96 -13.30
N PHE A 94 2.11 -4.77 -13.52
CA PHE A 94 1.42 -3.52 -13.16
C PHE A 94 0.36 -3.11 -14.18
N PRO A 95 -0.76 -2.53 -13.73
CA PRO A 95 -1.05 -2.20 -12.33
C PRO A 95 -1.50 -3.41 -11.49
N LEU A 96 -0.89 -3.61 -10.31
CA LEU A 96 -1.31 -4.67 -9.38
C LEU A 96 -2.64 -4.38 -8.68
N VAL A 97 -2.99 -3.09 -8.58
CA VAL A 97 -4.23 -2.59 -8.02
C VAL A 97 -4.87 -1.71 -9.07
N SER A 98 -6.10 -2.06 -9.47
CA SER A 98 -6.84 -1.31 -10.49
C SER A 98 -7.34 0.03 -9.93
N GLU A 99 -7.65 0.96 -10.84
CA GLU A 99 -8.29 2.24 -10.48
C GLU A 99 -9.59 2.03 -9.70
N GLU A 100 -10.40 1.05 -10.07
CA GLU A 100 -11.64 0.67 -9.36
C GLU A 100 -11.35 0.21 -7.93
N GLN A 101 -10.30 -0.57 -7.70
CA GLN A 101 -9.91 -1.01 -6.36
C GLN A 101 -9.39 0.16 -5.50
N LEU A 102 -8.72 1.14 -6.11
CA LEU A 102 -8.32 2.38 -5.43
C LEU A 102 -9.55 3.22 -5.06
N ALA A 103 -10.46 3.43 -6.00
CA ALA A 103 -11.73 4.13 -5.74
C ALA A 103 -12.51 3.47 -4.60
N GLY A 104 -12.68 2.14 -4.64
CA GLY A 104 -13.34 1.39 -3.56
C GLY A 104 -12.60 1.44 -2.23
N THR A 105 -11.31 1.79 -2.21
CA THR A 105 -10.59 2.07 -0.95
C THR A 105 -11.02 3.40 -0.35
N LEU A 106 -11.22 4.43 -1.17
CA LEU A 106 -11.73 5.72 -0.71
C LEU A 106 -13.16 5.60 -0.18
N ASP A 107 -14.03 4.84 -0.85
CA ASP A 107 -15.40 4.56 -0.37
C ASP A 107 -15.41 3.91 1.02
N ARG A 108 -14.48 2.97 1.26
CA ARG A 108 -14.32 2.33 2.58
C ARG A 108 -13.83 3.28 3.65
N ILE A 109 -12.95 4.23 3.29
CA ILE A 109 -12.48 5.27 4.21
C ILE A 109 -13.64 6.18 4.58
N GLU A 110 -14.41 6.65 3.61
CA GLU A 110 -15.61 7.48 3.85
C GLU A 110 -16.61 6.76 4.76
N SER A 111 -16.89 5.49 4.48
CA SER A 111 -17.80 4.66 5.29
C SER A 111 -17.32 4.44 6.72
N ALA A 112 -16.01 4.47 6.97
CA ALA A 112 -15.44 4.24 8.30
C ALA A 112 -15.42 5.51 9.17
N VAL A 113 -15.62 6.69 8.58
CA VAL A 113 -15.60 7.98 9.29
C VAL A 113 -16.95 8.70 9.32
N SER A 114 -17.96 8.14 8.63
CA SER A 114 -19.36 8.59 8.65
C SER A 114 -20.12 8.04 9.85
#